data_AF-A0A2V6KAP8-F1
#
_entry.id   AF-A0A2V6KAP8-F1
#
_cell.length_a   1.000
_cell.length_b   1.000
_cell.length_c   1.000
_cell.angle_alpha   90.00
_cell.angle_beta   90.00
_cell.angle_gamma   90.00
#
_symmetry.space_group_name_H-M   'P 1'
#
loop_
_entity.id
_entity.type
_entity.pdbx_description
1 polymer ?
#
loop_
_entity_poly.entity_id
_entity_poly.type
_entity_poly.pdbx_seq_one_letter_code
_entity_poly.pdbx_strand_id
1 'polypeptide(L)'
;MLATRPSLTRVTVLCLHLSVAHSRDYLLIDVSNSYAKFAFASKRRVSAPARIATNKLSSSVVAGFLAQRNVRKVVVSSVVPAKNSAISRAVGKKAKVIWLDWKLKLGVGIDYPKPRTIGADRLANAVAVAELYGFPAIVVDFGTAVTFDIVSERRTYAGGVIAPGLEAMTNFLYQRTALLPRLSSKEPRRAVGKSTIEAIRVGAVFGYRGLVREILGRIRAEQFPRKKVYVVATGGYAGLIAGRLPEIGVIRPHLTLEGLRIVANLND
;
A
#
# COMPACT_ATOMS: atom_id res chain seq x y z
N MET A 1 -9.56 4.33 -78.01
CA MET A 1 -9.91 4.82 -76.66
C MET A 1 -8.98 4.13 -75.67
N LEU A 2 -8.04 4.88 -75.09
CA LEU A 2 -7.35 4.67 -73.80
C LEU A 2 -6.07 5.50 -73.84
N ALA A 3 -6.10 6.66 -73.18
CA ALA A 3 -4.95 7.53 -73.02
C ALA A 3 -4.32 7.32 -71.62
N THR A 4 -3.01 7.42 -71.64
CA THR A 4 -1.96 7.21 -70.64
C THR A 4 -1.97 8.17 -69.43
N ARG A 5 -1.60 7.60 -68.25
CA ARG A 5 -0.85 8.08 -67.03
C ARG A 5 -0.47 9.59 -66.92
N PRO A 6 -0.17 10.20 -65.72
CA PRO A 6 0.48 9.60 -64.52
C PRO A 6 0.20 10.22 -63.10
N SER A 7 0.85 9.59 -62.10
CA SER A 7 1.32 9.99 -60.75
C SER A 7 1.04 11.35 -60.10
N LEU A 8 0.82 11.34 -58.77
CA LEU A 8 1.75 11.91 -57.75
C LEU A 8 1.16 11.84 -56.33
N THR A 9 1.82 11.09 -55.46
CA THR A 9 1.57 10.95 -54.03
C THR A 9 1.88 12.28 -53.31
N ARG A 10 0.85 13.01 -52.87
CA ARG A 10 1.01 14.16 -51.98
C ARG A 10 0.88 13.73 -50.51
N VAL A 11 1.96 13.95 -49.79
CA VAL A 11 2.06 13.96 -48.32
C VAL A 11 0.98 14.89 -47.77
N THR A 12 0.05 14.34 -46.99
CA THR A 12 -0.87 15.13 -46.17
C THR A 12 -0.40 15.02 -44.72
N VAL A 13 0.21 16.10 -44.23
CA VAL A 13 0.53 16.30 -42.81
C VAL A 13 -0.81 16.45 -42.09
N LEU A 14 -1.30 15.37 -41.49
CA LEU A 14 -2.44 15.45 -40.59
C LEU A 14 -1.93 15.93 -39.22
N CYS A 15 -2.06 17.23 -39.01
CA CYS A 15 -1.88 17.89 -37.73
C CYS A 15 -2.95 17.36 -36.75
N LEU A 16 -2.63 16.25 -36.08
CA LEU A 16 -3.42 15.72 -34.98
C LEU A 16 -3.37 16.73 -33.84
N HIS A 17 -4.46 17.47 -33.70
CA HIS A 17 -4.77 18.28 -32.55
C HIS A 17 -4.52 17.46 -31.28
N LEU A 18 -3.48 17.86 -30.54
CA LEU A 18 -3.31 17.51 -29.14
C LEU A 18 -4.55 18.01 -28.40
N SER A 19 -5.56 17.15 -28.29
CA SER A 19 -6.59 17.28 -27.28
C SER A 19 -5.86 17.41 -25.95
N VAL A 20 -5.89 18.61 -25.37
CA VAL A 20 -5.44 18.86 -24.00
C VAL A 20 -6.41 18.12 -23.09
N ALA A 21 -6.18 16.82 -22.94
CA ALA A 21 -6.79 16.00 -21.93
C ALA A 21 -6.39 16.66 -20.61
N HIS A 22 -7.35 17.34 -19.98
CA HIS A 22 -7.16 17.88 -18.64
C HIS A 22 -6.76 16.71 -17.75
N SER A 23 -5.47 16.61 -17.44
CA SER A 23 -4.91 15.49 -16.69
C SER A 23 -5.41 15.59 -15.25
N ARG A 24 -6.57 14.97 -14.99
CA ARG A 24 -7.18 14.81 -13.66
C ARG A 24 -6.50 13.70 -12.86
N ASP A 25 -5.22 13.49 -13.15
CA ASP A 25 -4.44 12.39 -12.62
C ASP A 25 -3.68 12.85 -11.37
N TYR A 26 -3.60 11.94 -10.42
CA TYR A 26 -2.84 12.05 -9.19
C TYR A 26 -1.54 11.26 -9.35
N LEU A 27 -0.49 11.70 -8.70
CA LEU A 27 0.63 10.82 -8.36
C LEU A 27 0.49 10.43 -6.89
N LEU A 28 0.32 9.15 -6.63
CA LEU A 28 0.23 8.59 -5.29
C LEU A 28 1.60 8.06 -4.90
N ILE A 29 2.07 8.46 -3.71
CA ILE A 29 3.36 8.04 -3.17
C ILE A 29 3.15 7.49 -1.77
N ASP A 30 3.49 6.23 -1.57
CA ASP A 30 3.47 5.60 -0.24
C ASP A 30 4.90 5.26 0.17
N VAL A 31 5.46 5.99 1.14
CA VAL A 31 6.85 5.87 1.59
C VAL A 31 6.90 5.11 2.92
N SER A 32 7.29 3.84 2.85
CA SER A 32 7.58 2.99 4.01
C SER A 32 9.08 2.89 4.30
N ASN A 33 9.46 2.28 5.41
CA ASN A 33 10.88 2.09 5.77
C ASN A 33 11.68 1.34 4.70
N SER A 34 11.09 0.30 4.10
CA SER A 34 11.82 -0.55 3.14
C SER A 34 11.65 -0.07 1.70
N TYR A 35 10.43 0.34 1.31
CA TYR A 35 10.14 0.72 -0.07
C TYR A 35 9.17 1.90 -0.17
N ALA A 36 9.37 2.73 -1.20
CA ALA A 36 8.41 3.70 -1.67
C ALA A 36 7.64 3.14 -2.87
N LYS A 37 6.32 3.17 -2.84
CA LYS A 37 5.45 2.81 -3.98
C LYS A 37 4.96 4.06 -4.67
N PHE A 38 4.98 4.06 -5.99
CA PHE A 38 4.52 5.14 -6.85
C PHE A 38 3.45 4.61 -7.78
N ALA A 39 2.31 5.29 -7.88
CA ALA A 39 1.29 4.97 -8.86
C ALA A 39 0.61 6.23 -9.37
N PHE A 40 0.34 6.28 -10.67
CA PHE A 40 -0.61 7.25 -11.19
C PHE A 40 -2.02 6.80 -10.86
N ALA A 41 -2.93 7.73 -10.63
CA ALA A 41 -4.32 7.41 -10.40
C ALA A 41 -5.25 8.45 -11.02
N SER A 42 -6.42 8.01 -11.43
CA SER A 42 -7.56 8.89 -11.69
C SER A 42 -8.48 8.89 -10.48
N LYS A 43 -9.61 9.63 -10.56
CA LYS A 43 -10.67 9.54 -9.55
C LYS A 43 -11.16 8.12 -9.29
N ARG A 44 -11.07 7.20 -10.26
CA ARG A 44 -11.69 5.86 -10.19
C ARG A 44 -10.70 4.69 -10.12
N ARG A 45 -9.46 4.86 -10.60
CA ARG A 45 -8.52 3.75 -10.76
C ARG A 45 -7.11 4.14 -10.35
N VAL A 46 -6.39 3.19 -9.79
CA VAL A 46 -4.94 3.26 -9.52
C VAL A 46 -4.21 2.42 -10.58
N SER A 47 -3.14 2.95 -11.17
CA SER A 47 -2.30 2.21 -12.11
C SER A 47 -1.47 1.14 -11.39
N ALA A 48 -0.86 0.24 -12.16
CA ALA A 48 0.16 -0.64 -11.61
C ALA A 48 1.26 0.19 -10.91
N PRO A 49 1.63 -0.13 -9.66
CA PRO A 49 2.61 0.66 -8.95
C PRO A 49 4.04 0.26 -9.31
N ALA A 50 4.92 1.26 -9.38
CA ALA A 50 6.35 1.07 -9.33
C ALA A 50 6.83 1.01 -7.87
N ARG A 51 7.85 0.19 -7.60
CA ARG A 51 8.42 0.01 -6.27
C ARG A 51 9.88 0.43 -6.28
N ILE A 52 10.23 1.39 -5.44
CA ILE A 52 11.58 1.94 -5.29
C ILE A 52 12.06 1.63 -3.87
N ALA A 53 13.29 1.15 -3.70
CA ALA A 53 13.86 1.00 -2.36
C ALA A 53 13.95 2.37 -1.69
N THR A 54 13.50 2.51 -0.43
CA THR A 54 13.39 3.83 0.22
C THR A 54 14.74 4.54 0.31
N ASN A 55 15.83 3.80 0.52
CA ASN A 55 17.18 4.38 0.50
C ASN A 55 17.53 5.04 -0.84
N LYS A 56 17.04 4.50 -1.97
CA LYS A 56 17.21 5.05 -3.33
C LYS A 56 16.22 6.16 -3.68
N LEU A 57 15.23 6.45 -2.84
CA LEU A 57 14.30 7.56 -3.06
C LEU A 57 15.06 8.90 -3.00
N SER A 58 14.93 9.67 -4.08
CA SER A 58 15.55 10.98 -4.28
C SER A 58 14.61 11.92 -5.05
N SER A 59 14.95 13.22 -5.11
CA SER A 59 14.20 14.18 -5.92
C SER A 59 14.21 13.85 -7.41
N SER A 60 15.31 13.28 -7.93
CA SER A 60 15.40 12.89 -9.34
C SER A 60 14.46 11.74 -9.69
N VAL A 61 14.30 10.76 -8.80
CA VAL A 61 13.33 9.67 -8.97
C VAL A 61 11.91 10.24 -9.07
N VAL A 62 11.52 11.11 -8.13
CA VAL A 62 10.18 11.72 -8.12
C VAL A 62 9.96 12.59 -9.37
N ALA A 63 10.96 13.38 -9.76
CA ALA A 63 10.90 14.18 -10.98
C ALA A 63 10.75 13.32 -12.24
N GLY A 64 11.37 12.14 -12.28
CA GLY A 64 11.22 11.17 -13.37
C GLY A 64 9.78 10.67 -13.53
N PHE A 65 9.05 10.42 -12.43
CA PHE A 65 7.61 10.13 -12.50
C PHE A 65 6.82 11.35 -12.98
N LEU A 66 7.08 12.54 -12.43
CA LEU A 66 6.36 13.77 -12.83
C LEU A 66 6.61 14.17 -14.30
N ALA A 67 7.72 13.74 -14.90
CA ALA A 67 7.99 13.97 -16.32
C ALA A 67 7.16 13.07 -17.26
N GLN A 68 6.66 11.92 -16.76
CA GLN A 68 5.88 11.00 -17.57
C GLN A 68 4.45 11.47 -17.81
N ARG A 69 3.87 12.20 -16.85
CA ARG A 69 2.48 12.68 -16.89
C ARG A 69 2.31 13.96 -16.11
N ASN A 70 1.51 14.87 -16.64
CA ASN A 70 1.02 16.01 -15.89
C ASN A 70 0.03 15.53 -14.81
N VAL A 71 0.19 15.98 -13.57
CA VAL A 71 -0.65 15.58 -12.43
C VAL A 71 -1.09 16.82 -11.67
N ARG A 72 -2.36 16.88 -11.26
CA ARG A 72 -2.88 18.01 -10.48
C ARG A 72 -2.43 17.95 -9.02
N LYS A 73 -2.38 16.73 -8.47
CA LYS A 73 -2.07 16.48 -7.06
C LYS A 73 -1.02 15.39 -6.92
N VAL A 74 -0.14 15.55 -5.95
CA VAL A 74 0.72 14.49 -5.44
C VAL A 74 0.25 14.17 -4.03
N VAL A 75 -0.24 12.96 -3.80
CA VAL A 75 -0.78 12.56 -2.49
C VAL A 75 0.18 11.56 -1.86
N VAL A 76 0.64 11.88 -0.66
CA VAL A 76 1.77 11.20 -0.03
C VAL A 76 1.36 10.62 1.32
N SER A 77 1.49 9.31 1.47
CA SER A 77 1.70 8.65 2.77
C SER A 77 3.20 8.57 3.02
N SER A 78 3.66 8.95 4.21
CA SER A 78 5.06 8.77 4.59
C SER A 78 5.21 8.51 6.07
N VAL A 79 5.92 7.44 6.39
CA VAL A 79 6.42 7.13 7.75
C VAL A 79 7.94 7.35 7.86
N VAL A 80 8.55 7.99 6.84
CA VAL A 80 10.01 8.24 6.77
C VAL A 80 10.28 9.73 6.52
N PRO A 81 10.21 10.59 7.55
CA PRO A 81 10.31 12.04 7.41
C PRO A 81 11.56 12.54 6.67
N ALA A 82 12.69 11.84 6.83
CA ALA A 82 13.96 12.15 6.17
C ALA A 82 13.87 12.15 4.62
N LYS A 83 12.86 11.50 4.04
CA LYS A 83 12.65 11.47 2.58
C LYS A 83 11.63 12.50 2.08
N ASN A 84 10.91 13.18 2.97
CA ASN A 84 9.82 14.08 2.58
C ASN A 84 10.33 15.30 1.80
N SER A 85 11.48 15.86 2.18
CA SER A 85 12.08 17.02 1.49
C SER A 85 12.44 16.71 0.04
N ALA A 86 12.83 15.46 -0.26
CA ALA A 86 13.15 15.04 -1.62
C ALA A 86 11.91 15.09 -2.53
N ILE A 87 10.75 14.67 -2.00
CA ILE A 87 9.46 14.75 -2.69
C ILE A 87 9.05 16.21 -2.87
N SER A 88 9.01 17.00 -1.80
CA SER A 88 8.60 18.42 -1.87
C SER A 88 9.42 19.21 -2.89
N ARG A 89 10.75 19.02 -2.92
CA ARG A 89 11.64 19.69 -3.88
C ARG A 89 11.33 19.31 -5.32
N ALA A 90 11.05 18.03 -5.59
CA ALA A 90 10.79 17.54 -6.93
C ALA A 90 9.43 18.01 -7.48
N VAL A 91 8.41 18.07 -6.60
CA VAL A 91 7.10 18.59 -6.98
C VAL A 91 7.16 20.10 -7.19
N GLY A 92 7.80 20.84 -6.28
CA GLY A 92 7.92 22.30 -6.37
C GLY A 92 6.55 22.96 -6.57
N LYS A 93 6.43 23.79 -7.62
CA LYS A 93 5.17 24.45 -8.02
C LYS A 93 4.37 23.68 -9.09
N LYS A 94 4.82 22.48 -9.47
CA LYS A 94 4.21 21.72 -10.59
C LYS A 94 2.84 21.12 -10.23
N ALA A 95 2.61 20.81 -8.96
CA ALA A 95 1.37 20.21 -8.47
C ALA A 95 1.13 20.52 -6.98
N LYS A 96 -0.12 20.42 -6.54
CA LYS A 96 -0.47 20.51 -5.11
C LYS A 96 -0.02 19.24 -4.39
N VAL A 97 0.78 19.36 -3.33
CA VAL A 97 1.16 18.22 -2.50
C VAL A 97 0.18 18.09 -1.34
N ILE A 98 -0.40 16.90 -1.17
CA ILE A 98 -1.23 16.54 -0.03
C ILE A 98 -0.46 15.49 0.77
N TRP A 99 -0.03 15.86 1.97
CA TRP A 99 0.53 14.92 2.94
C TRP A 99 -0.62 14.34 3.74
N LEU A 100 -0.80 13.02 3.68
CA LEU A 100 -1.84 12.36 4.43
C LEU A 100 -1.56 12.50 5.94
N ASP A 101 -2.47 13.18 6.62
CA ASP A 101 -2.52 13.28 8.07
C ASP A 101 -3.97 13.19 8.58
N TRP A 102 -4.11 13.21 9.91
CA TRP A 102 -5.39 13.09 10.61
C TRP A 102 -6.31 14.32 10.46
N LYS A 103 -5.82 15.45 9.93
CA LYS A 103 -6.60 16.69 9.78
C LYS A 103 -7.33 16.76 8.44
N LEU A 104 -6.95 15.92 7.48
CA LEU A 104 -7.60 15.87 6.17
C LEU A 104 -9.03 15.33 6.26
N LYS A 105 -9.82 15.57 5.20
CA LYS A 105 -11.10 14.89 5.01
C LYS A 105 -10.82 13.43 4.65
N LEU A 106 -10.98 12.53 5.63
CA LEU A 106 -10.69 11.10 5.45
C LEU A 106 -11.92 10.27 5.05
N GLY A 107 -13.14 10.76 5.33
CA GLY A 107 -14.35 9.93 5.18
C GLY A 107 -14.43 8.78 6.20
N VAL A 108 -13.53 8.77 7.18
CA VAL A 108 -13.49 7.87 8.34
C VAL A 108 -13.15 8.77 9.53
N GLY A 109 -13.94 8.69 10.61
CA GLY A 109 -13.64 9.44 11.84
C GLY A 109 -12.42 8.88 12.56
N ILE A 110 -11.88 9.58 13.56
CA ILE A 110 -10.75 9.10 14.35
C ILE A 110 -11.17 9.06 15.81
N ASP A 111 -11.21 7.84 16.36
CA ASP A 111 -11.39 7.58 17.78
C ASP A 111 -10.08 7.01 18.33
N TYR A 112 -9.11 7.91 18.47
CA TYR A 112 -7.76 7.57 18.93
C TYR A 112 -7.21 8.75 19.74
N PRO A 113 -6.75 8.55 20.99
CA PRO A 113 -6.43 9.67 21.89
C PRO A 113 -5.37 10.65 21.35
N LYS A 114 -4.45 10.17 20.53
CA LYS A 114 -3.38 10.98 19.92
C LYS A 114 -3.38 10.79 18.39
N PRO A 115 -4.31 11.40 17.63
CA PRO A 115 -4.45 11.16 16.19
C PRO A 115 -3.16 11.39 15.39
N ARG A 116 -2.34 12.37 15.82
CA ARG A 116 -1.05 12.70 15.19
C ARG A 116 0.00 11.59 15.21
N THR A 117 -0.16 10.57 16.07
CA THR A 117 0.80 9.46 16.16
C THR A 117 0.42 8.27 15.28
N ILE A 118 -0.72 8.33 14.61
CA ILE A 118 -1.13 7.28 13.68
C ILE A 118 -0.26 7.39 12.41
N GLY A 119 0.28 6.26 11.95
CA GLY A 119 0.99 6.21 10.67
C GLY A 119 0.08 6.60 9.51
N ALA A 120 0.61 7.37 8.55
CA ALA A 120 -0.16 7.82 7.40
C ALA A 120 -0.67 6.65 6.54
N ASP A 121 0.14 5.59 6.42
CA ASP A 121 -0.21 4.32 5.78
C ASP A 121 -1.40 3.64 6.46
N ARG A 122 -1.43 3.63 7.80
CA ARG A 122 -2.53 3.08 8.60
C ARG A 122 -3.83 3.87 8.39
N LEU A 123 -3.76 5.20 8.31
CA LEU A 123 -4.90 6.04 7.95
C LEU A 123 -5.39 5.74 6.53
N ALA A 124 -4.49 5.61 5.56
CA ALA A 124 -4.85 5.26 4.19
C ALA A 124 -5.55 3.90 4.12
N ASN A 125 -5.02 2.90 4.83
CA ASN A 125 -5.62 1.57 4.92
C ASN A 125 -7.04 1.61 5.52
N ALA A 126 -7.24 2.37 6.59
CA ALA A 126 -8.54 2.55 7.23
C ALA A 126 -9.57 3.22 6.30
N VAL A 127 -9.16 4.28 5.60
CA VAL A 127 -9.99 4.94 4.57
C VAL A 127 -10.36 3.96 3.46
N ALA A 128 -9.39 3.23 2.94
CA ALA A 128 -9.60 2.30 1.85
C ALA A 128 -10.55 1.15 2.23
N VAL A 129 -10.37 0.54 3.41
CA VAL A 129 -11.21 -0.60 3.80
C VAL A 129 -12.66 -0.18 4.03
N ALA A 130 -12.85 0.96 4.71
CA ALA A 130 -14.19 1.47 5.03
C ALA A 130 -14.96 1.84 3.77
N GLU A 131 -14.28 2.39 2.76
CA GLU A 131 -14.91 2.81 1.50
C GLU A 131 -15.14 1.63 0.54
N LEU A 132 -14.19 0.69 0.43
CA LEU A 132 -14.26 -0.39 -0.56
C LEU A 132 -15.06 -1.61 -0.10
N TYR A 133 -15.12 -1.86 1.21
CA TYR A 133 -15.74 -3.06 1.77
C TYR A 133 -16.81 -2.75 2.82
N GLY A 134 -16.67 -1.63 3.54
CA GLY A 134 -17.58 -1.23 4.62
C GLY A 134 -16.94 -1.36 6.00
N PHE A 135 -17.78 -1.28 7.04
CA PHE A 135 -17.38 -1.31 8.45
C PHE A 135 -18.46 -2.05 9.28
N PRO A 136 -18.11 -2.68 10.41
CA PRO A 136 -16.79 -2.75 11.03
C PRO A 136 -15.77 -3.55 10.20
N ALA A 137 -14.50 -3.17 10.26
CA ALA A 137 -13.45 -3.78 9.46
C ALA A 137 -12.09 -3.81 10.17
N ILE A 138 -11.24 -4.75 9.76
CA ILE A 138 -9.85 -4.89 10.21
C ILE A 138 -8.98 -5.00 8.97
N VAL A 139 -7.94 -4.17 8.87
CA VAL A 139 -6.86 -4.36 7.89
C VAL A 139 -5.69 -5.04 8.57
N VAL A 140 -5.16 -6.10 7.96
CA VAL A 140 -3.90 -6.73 8.36
C VAL A 140 -2.83 -6.39 7.30
N ASP A 141 -1.92 -5.46 7.61
CA ASP A 141 -0.85 -5.04 6.70
C ASP A 141 0.44 -5.80 6.98
N PHE A 142 0.82 -6.68 6.06
CA PHE A 142 2.02 -7.52 6.12
C PHE A 142 3.25 -6.78 5.58
N GLY A 143 3.67 -5.72 6.27
CA GLY A 143 4.83 -4.91 5.97
C GLY A 143 6.11 -5.31 6.74
N THR A 144 6.99 -4.33 6.98
CA THR A 144 8.19 -4.48 7.84
C THR A 144 7.80 -4.83 9.28
N ALA A 145 6.72 -4.23 9.77
CA ALA A 145 5.92 -4.71 10.89
C ALA A 145 4.60 -5.25 10.33
N VAL A 146 3.91 -6.10 11.08
CA VAL A 146 2.49 -6.34 10.82
C VAL A 146 1.65 -5.40 11.66
N THR A 147 0.69 -4.74 11.02
CA THR A 147 -0.30 -3.91 11.70
C THR A 147 -1.69 -4.47 11.54
N PHE A 148 -2.51 -4.26 12.56
CA PHE A 148 -3.95 -4.50 12.56
C PHE A 148 -4.61 -3.15 12.74
N ASP A 149 -5.32 -2.65 11.72
CA ASP A 149 -6.01 -1.37 11.75
C ASP A 149 -7.50 -1.60 11.89
N ILE A 150 -8.09 -1.17 13.00
CA ILE A 150 -9.50 -1.43 13.32
C ILE A 150 -10.35 -0.21 12.97
N VAL A 151 -11.37 -0.45 12.16
CA VAL A 151 -12.45 0.49 11.89
C VAL A 151 -13.71 0.00 12.61
N SER A 152 -14.25 0.83 13.48
CA SER A 152 -15.42 0.52 14.32
C SER A 152 -16.73 0.48 13.53
N GLU A 153 -17.82 0.06 14.18
CA GLU A 153 -19.19 0.14 13.64
C GLU A 153 -19.64 1.59 13.37
N ARG A 154 -18.98 2.59 13.97
CA ARG A 154 -19.30 4.01 13.79
C ARG A 154 -18.50 4.64 12.63
N ARG A 155 -17.83 3.83 11.81
CA ARG A 155 -16.92 4.30 10.75
C ARG A 155 -15.81 5.20 11.31
N THR A 156 -15.24 4.82 12.45
CA THR A 156 -14.09 5.50 13.06
C THR A 156 -12.89 4.57 13.14
N TYR A 157 -11.69 5.09 12.89
CA TYR A 157 -10.44 4.41 13.22
C TYR A 157 -10.34 4.32 14.75
N ALA A 158 -10.46 3.10 15.28
CA ALA A 158 -10.51 2.84 16.73
C ALA A 158 -9.13 2.51 17.33
N GLY A 159 -8.10 2.39 16.49
CA GLY A 159 -6.77 2.00 16.90
C GLY A 159 -6.30 0.71 16.24
N GLY A 160 -5.37 0.02 16.91
CA GLY A 160 -4.78 -1.16 16.32
C GLY A 160 -3.66 -1.82 17.07
N VAL A 161 -3.19 -2.92 16.50
CA VAL A 161 -2.09 -3.73 17.03
C VAL A 161 -0.89 -3.61 16.09
N ILE A 162 0.32 -3.56 16.65
CA ILE A 162 1.57 -3.62 15.88
C ILE A 162 2.39 -4.77 16.43
N ALA A 163 2.83 -5.68 15.57
CA ALA A 163 3.71 -6.79 15.93
C ALA A 163 4.87 -6.90 14.92
N PRO A 164 5.97 -7.61 15.26
CA PRO A 164 7.09 -7.80 14.35
C PRO A 164 6.65 -8.37 12.99
N GLY A 165 7.27 -7.91 11.90
CA GLY A 165 7.07 -8.47 10.57
C GLY A 165 7.64 -9.89 10.46
N LEU A 166 7.16 -10.68 9.49
CA LEU A 166 7.69 -12.02 9.20
C LEU A 166 9.20 -11.99 8.95
N GLU A 167 9.66 -11.00 8.17
CA GLU A 167 11.09 -10.85 7.85
C GLU A 167 11.93 -10.50 9.09
N ALA A 168 11.37 -9.70 10.01
CA ALA A 168 12.05 -9.36 11.26
C ALA A 168 12.30 -10.60 12.12
N MET A 169 11.34 -11.53 12.18
CA MET A 169 11.49 -12.80 12.91
C MET A 169 12.61 -13.65 12.33
N THR A 170 12.65 -13.81 11.00
CA THR A 170 13.70 -14.61 10.35
C THR A 170 15.07 -13.94 10.39
N ASN A 171 15.12 -12.61 10.25
CA ASN A 171 16.36 -11.85 10.32
C ASN A 171 16.95 -11.83 11.73
N PHE A 172 16.10 -11.79 12.77
CA PHE A 172 16.57 -11.87 14.15
C PHE A 172 17.32 -13.18 14.40
N LEU A 173 16.76 -14.31 13.95
CA LEU A 173 17.42 -15.61 14.04
C LEU A 173 18.75 -15.63 13.28
N TYR A 174 18.79 -15.12 12.05
CA TYR A 174 20.02 -14.99 11.27
C TYR A 174 21.10 -14.14 11.98
N GLN A 175 20.73 -12.99 12.52
CA GLN A 175 21.68 -12.04 13.13
C GLN A 175 22.19 -12.47 14.50
N ARG A 176 21.41 -13.27 15.24
CA ARG A 176 21.70 -13.64 16.64
C ARG A 176 22.24 -15.05 16.81
N THR A 177 22.50 -15.76 15.70
CA THR A 177 23.03 -17.13 15.75
C THR A 177 24.07 -17.33 14.65
N ALA A 178 25.15 -18.06 14.95
CA ALA A 178 26.28 -18.19 14.03
C ALA A 178 25.99 -19.06 12.79
N LEU A 179 24.95 -19.90 12.83
CA LEU A 179 24.73 -20.99 11.87
C LEU A 179 23.42 -20.90 11.09
N LEU A 180 22.59 -19.88 11.32
CA LEU A 180 21.29 -19.80 10.66
C LEU A 180 21.41 -19.01 9.35
N PRO A 181 20.89 -19.53 8.22
CA PRO A 181 20.97 -18.84 6.93
C PRO A 181 19.83 -17.84 6.74
N ARG A 182 20.05 -16.84 5.88
CA ARG A 182 18.99 -15.92 5.46
C ARG A 182 18.01 -16.65 4.54
N LEU A 183 16.72 -16.67 4.87
CA LEU A 183 15.72 -17.45 4.14
C LEU A 183 14.82 -16.58 3.27
N SER A 184 14.53 -17.06 2.05
CA SER A 184 13.32 -16.66 1.35
C SER A 184 12.12 -17.41 1.93
N SER A 185 11.08 -16.66 2.29
CA SER A 185 9.87 -17.23 2.85
C SER A 185 9.07 -17.91 1.74
N LYS A 186 9.02 -19.24 1.77
CA LYS A 186 8.19 -20.10 0.92
C LYS A 186 7.24 -20.90 1.80
N GLU A 187 6.15 -21.39 1.23
CA GLU A 187 5.23 -22.26 1.94
C GLU A 187 5.95 -23.53 2.43
N PRO A 188 5.90 -23.87 3.74
CA PRO A 188 6.40 -25.13 4.23
C PRO A 188 5.55 -26.31 3.72
N ARG A 189 6.20 -27.41 3.34
CA ARG A 189 5.50 -28.63 2.88
C ARG A 189 4.95 -29.49 4.03
N ARG A 190 5.44 -29.29 5.25
CA ARG A 190 5.16 -30.11 6.44
C ARG A 190 5.36 -29.28 7.70
N ALA A 191 4.76 -29.71 8.82
CA ALA A 191 4.84 -29.02 10.10
C ALA A 191 6.07 -29.37 10.95
N VAL A 192 6.87 -30.36 10.55
CA VAL A 192 8.12 -30.73 11.23
C VAL A 192 9.25 -30.69 10.21
N GLY A 193 10.12 -29.69 10.31
CA GLY A 193 11.27 -29.57 9.42
C GLY A 193 12.29 -30.68 9.66
N LYS A 194 12.92 -31.17 8.59
CA LYS A 194 13.98 -32.20 8.64
C LYS A 194 15.38 -31.62 8.37
N SER A 195 15.49 -30.29 8.37
CA SER A 195 16.74 -29.54 8.41
C SER A 195 16.52 -28.24 9.18
N THR A 196 17.59 -27.61 9.64
CA THR A 196 17.53 -26.30 10.33
C THR A 196 16.80 -25.25 9.49
N ILE A 197 17.04 -25.22 8.18
CA ILE A 197 16.36 -24.33 7.23
C ILE A 197 14.85 -24.60 7.20
N GLU A 198 14.45 -25.87 7.13
CA GLU A 198 13.04 -26.23 7.14
C GLU A 198 12.39 -25.91 8.48
N ALA A 199 13.06 -26.19 9.61
CA ALA A 199 12.54 -25.94 10.94
C ALA A 199 12.28 -24.45 11.18
N ILE A 200 13.21 -23.58 10.80
CA ILE A 200 13.03 -22.12 10.88
C ILE A 200 11.90 -21.66 9.98
N ARG A 201 11.83 -22.17 8.75
CA ARG A 201 10.76 -21.78 7.80
C ARG A 201 9.38 -22.18 8.33
N VAL A 202 9.25 -23.37 8.90
CA VAL A 202 8.03 -23.85 9.55
C VAL A 202 7.64 -22.93 10.71
N GLY A 203 8.56 -22.70 11.64
CA GLY A 203 8.32 -21.85 12.81
C GLY A 203 7.92 -20.43 12.41
N ALA A 204 8.61 -19.86 11.42
CA ALA A 204 8.29 -18.55 10.87
C ALA A 204 6.90 -18.52 10.24
N VAL A 205 6.58 -19.39 9.26
CA VAL A 205 5.30 -19.28 8.54
C VAL A 205 4.11 -19.71 9.39
N PHE A 206 4.18 -20.86 10.06
CA PHE A 206 3.06 -21.39 10.85
C PHE A 206 2.90 -20.65 12.18
N GLY A 207 4.01 -20.31 12.85
CA GLY A 207 3.98 -19.48 14.06
C GLY A 207 3.39 -18.10 13.76
N TYR A 208 3.75 -17.50 12.63
CA TYR A 208 3.20 -16.20 12.25
C TYR A 208 1.72 -16.24 11.90
N ARG A 209 1.25 -17.32 11.24
CA ARG A 209 -0.18 -17.58 11.07
C ARG A 209 -0.90 -17.72 12.43
N GLY A 210 -0.28 -18.40 13.38
CA GLY A 210 -0.78 -18.50 14.76
C GLY A 210 -0.90 -17.12 15.43
N LEU A 211 0.15 -16.30 15.35
CA LEU A 211 0.15 -14.91 15.86
C LEU A 211 -1.01 -14.10 15.27
N VAL A 212 -1.19 -14.14 13.94
CA VAL A 212 -2.25 -13.39 13.26
C VAL A 212 -3.62 -13.90 13.68
N ARG A 213 -3.81 -15.22 13.74
CA ARG A 213 -5.07 -15.84 14.17
C ARG A 213 -5.45 -15.43 15.60
N GLU A 214 -4.52 -15.52 16.53
CA GLU A 214 -4.77 -15.18 17.94
C GLU A 214 -5.16 -13.71 18.10
N ILE A 215 -4.40 -12.80 17.48
CA ILE A 215 -4.68 -11.36 17.55
C ILE A 215 -6.06 -11.04 16.92
N LEU A 216 -6.38 -11.62 15.76
CA LEU A 216 -7.71 -11.44 15.15
C LEU A 216 -8.83 -12.00 16.03
N GLY A 217 -8.61 -13.16 16.65
CA GLY A 217 -9.55 -13.78 17.57
C GLY A 217 -9.87 -12.87 18.75
N ARG A 218 -8.83 -12.32 19.41
CA ARG A 218 -8.96 -11.37 20.52
C ARG A 218 -9.71 -10.10 20.11
N ILE A 219 -9.30 -9.46 19.01
CA ILE A 219 -9.95 -8.23 18.51
C ILE A 219 -11.44 -8.49 18.24
N ARG A 220 -11.79 -9.60 17.57
CA ARG A 220 -13.17 -9.93 17.25
C ARG A 220 -14.00 -10.19 18.51
N ALA A 221 -13.46 -10.94 19.46
CA ALA A 221 -14.15 -11.25 20.71
C ALA A 221 -14.44 -9.99 21.55
N GLU A 222 -13.47 -9.08 21.63
CA GLU A 222 -13.55 -7.87 22.47
C GLU A 222 -14.37 -6.75 21.80
N GLN A 223 -14.13 -6.49 20.51
CA GLN A 223 -14.66 -5.29 19.84
C GLN A 223 -15.92 -5.58 19.01
N PHE A 224 -16.10 -6.81 18.55
CA PHE A 224 -17.13 -7.17 17.57
C PHE A 224 -17.90 -8.45 17.92
N PRO A 225 -18.38 -8.62 19.17
CA PRO A 225 -19.05 -9.86 19.57
C PRO A 225 -20.30 -10.08 18.73
N ARG A 226 -20.36 -11.25 18.07
CA ARG A 226 -21.49 -11.68 17.19
C ARG A 226 -21.71 -10.77 15.96
N LYS A 227 -20.71 -10.00 15.55
CA LYS A 227 -20.80 -9.12 14.38
C LYS A 227 -20.00 -9.67 13.22
N LYS A 228 -20.49 -9.45 12.00
CA LYS A 228 -19.73 -9.71 10.78
C LYS A 228 -18.72 -8.57 10.60
N VAL A 229 -17.43 -8.91 10.52
CA VAL A 229 -16.33 -7.95 10.35
C VAL A 229 -15.61 -8.24 9.05
N TYR A 230 -15.39 -7.21 8.23
CA TYR A 230 -14.56 -7.34 7.04
C TYR A 230 -13.10 -7.43 7.45
N VAL A 231 -12.39 -8.48 7.03
CA VAL A 231 -10.95 -8.61 7.30
C VAL A 231 -10.20 -8.66 5.98
N VAL A 232 -9.37 -7.64 5.76
CA VAL A 232 -8.63 -7.40 4.51
C VAL A 232 -7.15 -7.46 4.78
N ALA A 233 -6.41 -8.27 4.02
CA ALA A 233 -4.96 -8.29 4.07
C ALA A 233 -4.34 -7.45 2.96
N THR A 234 -3.23 -6.78 3.27
CA THR A 234 -2.37 -6.09 2.30
C THR A 234 -0.90 -6.29 2.70
N GLY A 235 0.03 -5.74 1.95
CA GLY A 235 1.46 -5.86 2.24
C GLY A 235 2.15 -7.01 1.52
N GLY A 236 3.48 -7.03 1.60
CA GLY A 236 4.33 -7.90 0.78
C GLY A 236 4.22 -9.39 1.10
N TYR A 237 3.95 -9.73 2.37
CA TYR A 237 3.82 -11.12 2.81
C TYR A 237 2.36 -11.62 2.88
N ALA A 238 1.38 -10.80 2.47
CA ALA A 238 -0.03 -11.17 2.52
C ALA A 238 -0.33 -12.44 1.73
N GLY A 239 0.21 -12.58 0.51
CA GLY A 239 -0.02 -13.78 -0.32
C GLY A 239 0.44 -15.07 0.36
N LEU A 240 1.59 -15.04 1.03
CA LEU A 240 2.13 -16.21 1.74
C LEU A 240 1.33 -16.50 3.02
N ILE A 241 1.06 -15.49 3.83
CA ILE A 241 0.47 -15.70 5.16
C ILE A 241 -1.04 -15.81 5.08
N ALA A 242 -1.70 -14.78 4.54
CA ALA A 242 -3.15 -14.67 4.51
C ALA A 242 -3.82 -15.69 3.58
N GLY A 243 -3.13 -16.16 2.53
CA GLY A 243 -3.70 -17.11 1.57
C GLY A 243 -4.11 -18.47 2.16
N ARG A 244 -3.71 -18.77 3.40
CA ARG A 244 -4.11 -19.99 4.15
C ARG A 244 -4.72 -19.67 5.52
N LEU A 245 -5.23 -18.46 5.71
CA LEU A 245 -5.91 -18.02 6.92
C LEU A 245 -7.40 -17.74 6.59
N PRO A 246 -8.34 -18.63 6.98
CA PRO A 246 -9.77 -18.45 6.69
C PRO A 246 -10.37 -17.22 7.35
N GLU A 247 -9.72 -16.66 8.38
CA GLU A 247 -10.15 -15.46 9.06
C GLU A 247 -10.05 -14.21 8.17
N ILE A 248 -9.24 -14.24 7.11
CA ILE A 248 -9.01 -13.13 6.18
C ILE A 248 -9.86 -13.36 4.92
N GLY A 249 -10.79 -12.44 4.65
CA GLY A 249 -11.74 -12.60 3.55
C GLY A 249 -11.17 -12.23 2.18
N VAL A 250 -10.20 -11.31 2.13
CA VAL A 250 -9.65 -10.81 0.85
C VAL A 250 -8.23 -10.28 1.02
N ILE A 251 -7.42 -10.47 -0.02
CA ILE A 251 -6.08 -9.88 -0.15
C ILE A 251 -6.17 -8.73 -1.17
N ARG A 252 -5.81 -7.51 -0.77
CA ARG A 252 -5.78 -6.31 -1.61
C ARG A 252 -4.37 -5.69 -1.61
N PRO A 253 -3.47 -6.09 -2.52
CA PRO A 253 -2.04 -5.72 -2.48
C PRO A 253 -1.71 -4.22 -2.52
N HIS A 254 -2.66 -3.39 -2.97
CA HIS A 254 -2.49 -1.95 -3.17
C HIS A 254 -3.49 -1.13 -2.35
N LEU A 255 -3.98 -1.69 -1.23
CA LEU A 255 -4.98 -1.05 -0.38
C LEU A 255 -4.57 0.37 0.06
N THR A 256 -3.33 0.56 0.47
CA THR A 256 -2.79 1.87 0.88
C THR A 256 -2.88 2.91 -0.25
N LEU A 257 -2.54 2.52 -1.48
CA LEU A 257 -2.64 3.41 -2.64
C LEU A 257 -4.11 3.73 -2.99
N GLU A 258 -5.03 2.78 -2.84
CA GLU A 258 -6.47 3.07 -2.96
C GLU A 258 -6.92 4.09 -1.91
N GLY A 259 -6.43 3.98 -0.67
CA GLY A 259 -6.67 4.95 0.39
C GLY A 259 -6.21 6.35 0.01
N LEU A 260 -4.98 6.47 -0.52
CA LEU A 260 -4.46 7.75 -1.02
C LEU A 260 -5.31 8.32 -2.16
N ARG A 261 -5.79 7.48 -3.09
CA ARG A 261 -6.70 7.91 -4.17
C ARG A 261 -8.02 8.46 -3.60
N ILE A 262 -8.59 7.78 -2.61
CA ILE A 262 -9.85 8.20 -1.97
C ILE A 262 -9.64 9.54 -1.23
N VAL A 263 -8.56 9.67 -0.46
CA VAL A 263 -8.20 10.94 0.19
C VAL A 263 -8.00 12.06 -0.84
N ALA A 264 -7.36 11.77 -1.98
CA ALA A 264 -7.19 12.73 -3.07
C ALA A 264 -8.53 13.24 -3.62
N ASN A 265 -9.54 12.37 -3.69
CA ASN A 265 -10.89 12.71 -4.15
C ASN A 265 -11.65 13.58 -3.14
N LEU A 266 -11.44 13.35 -1.84
CA LEU A 266 -12.13 14.08 -0.77
C LEU A 266 -11.56 15.48 -0.50
N ASN A 267 -10.31 15.73 -0.89
CA ASN A 267 -9.57 16.96 -0.56
C ASN A 267 -9.19 17.74 -1.82
N ASP A 268 -10.15 18.49 -2.37
CA ASP A 268 -9.95 19.29 -3.60
C ASP A 268 -8.99 20.48 -3.47
#